data_AF-A0A4R1JRA0-F1
#
_entry.id   AF-A0A4R1JRA0-F1
#
_cell.length_a   1.000
_cell.length_b   1.000
_cell.length_c   1.000
_cell.angle_alpha   90.00
_cell.angle_beta   90.00
_cell.angle_gamma   90.00
#
_symmetry.space_group_name_H-M   'P 1'
#
loop_
_entity.id
_entity.type
_entity.pdbx_description
1 polymer ?
#
loop_
_entity_poly.entity_id
_entity_poly.type
_entity_poly.pdbx_seq_one_letter_code
_entity_poly.pdbx_strand_id
1 'polypeptide(L)'
;MIQEIITYKNIVSNLEDVMDKSSLKKNYIIEKVGIPSPTFYRKLKSQTFTPDEMLSIAKVLSPEENFRLELKADIERAKREYAEGNFITHEEMLLELKRKNII
;
A
#
# COMPACT_ATOMS: atom_id res chain seq x y z
N MET A 1 22.99 -3.60 -4.33
CA MET A 1 22.63 -4.27 -3.04
C MET A 1 23.02 -3.47 -1.80
N ILE A 2 24.31 -3.15 -1.58
CA ILE A 2 24.77 -2.48 -0.34
C ILE A 2 24.17 -1.08 -0.19
N GLN A 3 24.09 -0.32 -1.29
CA GLN A 3 23.56 1.04 -1.28
C GLN A 3 22.07 1.07 -0.91
N GLU A 4 21.30 0.12 -1.39
CA GLU A 4 19.87 -0.05 -1.14
C GLU A 4 19.62 -0.35 0.34
N ILE A 5 20.48 -1.18 0.96
CA ILE A 5 20.46 -1.44 2.40
C ILE A 5 20.76 -0.16 3.19
N ILE A 6 21.79 0.61 2.79
CA ILE A 6 22.12 1.89 3.43
C ILE A 6 20.95 2.88 3.31
N THR A 7 20.36 2.99 2.13
CA THR A 7 19.20 3.85 1.89
C THR A 7 18.01 3.43 2.77
N TYR A 8 17.70 2.14 2.85
CA TYR A 8 16.63 1.65 3.72
C TYR A 8 16.88 1.99 5.18
N LYS A 9 18.10 1.76 5.69
CA LYS A 9 18.47 2.14 7.06
C LYS A 9 18.26 3.63 7.32
N ASN A 10 18.68 4.48 6.38
CA ASN A 10 18.49 5.92 6.50
C ASN A 10 17.01 6.32 6.52
N ILE A 11 16.16 5.65 5.73
CA ILE A 11 14.70 5.89 5.75
C ILE A 11 14.13 5.52 7.11
N VAL A 12 14.47 4.34 7.65
CA VAL A 12 13.99 3.90 8.98
C VAL A 12 14.44 4.88 10.06
N SER A 13 15.70 5.32 10.02
CA SER A 13 16.24 6.21 11.05
C SER A 13 15.65 7.62 11.03
N ASN A 14 15.23 8.11 9.86
CA ASN A 14 14.63 9.43 9.70
C ASN A 14 13.09 9.38 9.68
N LEU A 15 12.47 8.24 9.97
CA LEU A 15 11.02 8.07 9.85
C LEU A 15 10.24 9.07 10.71
N GLU A 16 10.72 9.36 11.92
CA GLU A 16 10.07 10.34 12.80
C GLU A 16 10.01 11.74 12.17
N ASP A 17 11.13 12.22 11.64
CA ASP A 17 11.20 13.50 10.94
C ASP A 17 10.30 13.55 9.71
N VAL A 18 10.20 12.44 8.97
CA VAL A 18 9.31 12.34 7.81
C VAL A 18 7.84 12.46 8.23
N MET A 19 7.46 11.77 9.32
CA MET A 19 6.11 11.88 9.86
C MET A 19 5.82 13.30 10.38
N ASP A 20 6.77 13.93 11.06
CA ASP A 20 6.61 15.28 11.61
C ASP A 20 6.53 16.36 10.52
N LYS A 21 7.16 16.14 9.37
CA LYS A 21 7.04 17.01 8.18
C LYS A 21 5.77 16.73 7.38
N SER A 22 5.10 15.61 7.62
CA SER A 22 3.85 15.29 6.94
C SER A 22 2.71 16.16 7.46
N SER A 23 1.66 16.36 6.66
CA SER A 23 0.43 17.03 7.11
C SER A 23 -0.45 16.13 7.98
N LEU A 24 -0.04 14.89 8.24
CA LEU A 24 -0.81 13.86 8.93
C LEU A 24 -0.45 13.81 10.41
N LYS A 25 -1.47 13.63 11.26
CA LYS A 25 -1.24 13.39 12.69
C LYS A 25 -0.65 11.99 12.89
N LYS A 26 0.35 11.85 13.77
CA LYS A 26 0.94 10.54 14.14
C LYS A 26 -0.12 9.50 14.50
N ASN A 27 -1.14 9.87 15.28
CA ASN A 27 -2.23 8.95 15.64
C ASN A 27 -3.01 8.40 14.45
N TYR A 28 -3.23 9.22 13.41
CA TYR A 28 -3.89 8.76 12.17
C TYR A 28 -3.03 7.74 11.43
N ILE A 29 -1.72 7.97 11.35
CA ILE A 29 -0.78 7.04 10.73
C ILE A 29 -0.80 5.70 11.49
N ILE A 30 -0.71 5.75 12.81
CA ILE A 30 -0.74 4.56 13.68
C ILE A 30 -2.01 3.74 13.47
N GLU A 31 -3.17 4.41 13.43
CA GLU A 31 -4.47 3.76 13.19
C GLU A 31 -4.51 3.06 11.82
N LYS A 32 -4.07 3.74 10.76
CA LYS A 32 -4.10 3.20 9.40
C LYS A 32 -3.13 2.05 9.17
N VAL A 33 -2.00 2.06 9.87
CA VAL A 33 -1.00 0.99 9.79
C VAL A 33 -1.44 -0.24 10.60
N GLY A 34 -2.39 -0.07 11.55
CA GLY A 34 -2.95 -1.19 12.32
C GLY A 34 -2.02 -1.74 13.42
N ILE A 35 -0.97 -1.00 13.77
CA ILE A 35 -0.06 -1.36 14.87
C ILE A 35 -0.58 -0.71 16.16
N PRO A 36 -0.69 -1.45 17.28
CA PRO A 36 -1.06 -0.84 18.56
C PRO A 36 -0.11 0.30 18.93
N SER A 37 -0.65 1.46 19.33
CA SER A 37 0.17 2.66 19.59
C SER A 37 1.38 2.43 20.49
N PRO A 38 1.30 1.69 21.63
CA PRO A 38 2.48 1.41 22.45
C PRO A 38 3.58 0.65 21.70
N THR A 39 3.19 -0.29 20.84
CA THR A 39 4.10 -1.05 19.99
C THR A 39 4.71 -0.17 18.92
N PHE A 40 3.92 0.71 18.30
CA PHE A 40 4.41 1.65 17.29
C PHE A 40 5.49 2.57 17.86
N TYR A 41 5.23 3.22 19.00
CA TYR A 41 6.21 4.11 19.63
C TYR A 41 7.48 3.36 20.08
N ARG A 42 7.34 2.12 20.59
CA ARG A 42 8.50 1.27 20.91
C ARG A 42 9.33 0.95 19.66
N LYS A 43 8.68 0.60 18.56
CA LYS A 43 9.34 0.32 17.26
C LYS A 43 9.99 1.56 16.67
N LEU A 44 9.35 2.73 16.80
CA LEU A 44 9.90 4.01 16.37
C LEU A 44 11.20 4.35 17.10
N LYS A 45 11.19 4.26 18.44
CA LYS A 45 12.38 4.49 19.26
C LYS A 45 13.51 3.50 18.98
N SER A 46 13.17 2.23 18.74
CA SER A 46 14.14 1.16 18.53
C SER A 46 14.53 0.95 17.07
N GLN A 47 13.87 1.63 16.12
CA GLN A 47 14.06 1.46 14.67
C GLN A 47 13.88 0.01 14.20
N THR A 48 12.92 -0.70 14.79
CA THR A 48 12.68 -2.14 14.55
C THR A 48 11.43 -2.43 13.71
N PHE A 49 11.08 -1.52 12.80
CA PHE A 49 10.01 -1.77 11.82
C PHE A 49 10.47 -2.80 10.78
N THR A 50 9.58 -3.74 10.44
CA THR A 50 9.80 -4.65 9.32
C THR A 50 9.64 -3.91 8.00
N PRO A 51 10.18 -4.43 6.88
CA PRO A 51 9.96 -3.83 5.57
C PRO A 51 8.48 -3.65 5.21
N ASP A 52 7.62 -4.61 5.58
CA ASP A 52 6.18 -4.53 5.32
C ASP A 52 5.48 -3.45 6.17
N GLU A 53 5.89 -3.31 7.44
CA GLU A 53 5.41 -2.22 8.29
C GLU A 53 5.86 -0.86 7.73
N MET A 54 7.12 -0.74 7.30
CA MET A 54 7.65 0.47 6.66
C MET A 54 6.91 0.81 5.36
N LEU A 55 6.64 -0.20 4.53
CA LEU A 55 5.86 -0.02 3.31
C LEU A 55 4.45 0.47 3.63
N SER A 56 3.80 -0.12 4.64
CA SER A 56 2.46 0.28 5.08
C SER A 56 2.43 1.73 5.56
N ILE A 57 3.43 2.15 6.32
CA ILE A 57 3.60 3.55 6.75
C ILE A 57 3.82 4.46 5.53
N ALA A 58 4.68 4.09 4.59
CA ALA A 58 4.96 4.86 3.39
C ALA A 58 3.70 5.07 2.53
N LYS A 59 2.87 4.03 2.39
CA LYS A 59 1.59 4.13 1.66
C LYS A 59 0.62 5.14 2.28
N VAL A 60 0.61 5.25 3.60
CA VAL A 60 -0.22 6.23 4.33
C VAL A 60 0.34 7.65 4.19
N LEU A 61 1.67 7.79 4.26
CA LEU A 61 2.35 9.09 4.15
C LEU A 61 2.30 9.68 2.73
N SER A 62 2.30 8.82 1.71
CA SER A 62 2.30 9.21 0.29
C SER A 62 1.11 8.57 -0.46
N PRO A 63 -0.14 8.96 -0.16
CA PRO A 63 -1.33 8.30 -0.70
C PRO A 63 -1.44 8.41 -2.24
N GLU A 64 -1.02 9.53 -2.82
CA GLU A 64 -1.03 9.71 -4.28
C GLU A 64 -0.02 8.78 -4.97
N GLU A 65 1.18 8.63 -4.40
CA GLU A 65 2.18 7.71 -4.91
C GLU A 65 1.70 6.25 -4.81
N ASN A 66 1.12 5.87 -3.67
CA ASN A 66 0.53 4.54 -3.50
C ASN A 66 -0.56 4.27 -4.54
N PHE A 67 -1.48 5.22 -4.73
CA PHE A 67 -2.53 5.09 -5.74
C PHE A 67 -1.97 4.90 -7.15
N ARG A 68 -0.93 5.65 -7.50
CA ARG A 68 -0.26 5.51 -8.81
C ARG A 68 0.42 4.15 -8.97
N LEU A 69 1.02 3.60 -7.92
CA LEU A 69 1.64 2.28 -7.94
C LEU A 69 0.58 1.18 -8.12
N GLU A 70 -0.52 1.25 -7.37
CA GLU A 70 -1.64 0.30 -7.48
C GLU A 70 -2.28 0.37 -8.86
N LEU A 71 -2.58 1.57 -9.36
CA LEU A 71 -3.15 1.75 -10.70
C LEU A 71 -2.25 1.17 -11.80
N LYS A 72 -0.92 1.37 -11.71
CA LYS A 72 0.02 0.77 -12.67
C LYS A 72 -0.01 -0.75 -12.59
N ALA A 73 -0.02 -1.33 -11.39
CA ALA A 73 -0.08 -2.77 -11.20
C ALA A 73 -1.40 -3.36 -11.76
N ASP A 74 -2.52 -2.67 -11.55
CA ASP A 74 -3.83 -3.06 -12.05
C ASP A 74 -3.89 -3.02 -13.58
N ILE A 75 -3.34 -1.99 -14.21
CA ILE A 75 -3.24 -1.90 -15.68
C ILE A 75 -2.41 -3.04 -16.24
N GLU A 76 -1.24 -3.32 -15.65
CA GLU A 76 -0.39 -4.42 -16.12
C GLU A 76 -1.02 -5.79 -15.90
N ARG A 77 -1.80 -5.97 -14.83
CA ARG A 77 -2.61 -7.18 -14.63
C ARG A 77 -3.70 -7.29 -15.69
N ALA A 78 -4.47 -6.22 -15.93
CA ALA A 78 -5.54 -6.22 -16.92
C ALA A 78 -5.01 -6.52 -18.34
N LYS A 79 -3.82 -6.01 -18.71
CA LYS A 79 -3.17 -6.35 -19.98
C LYS A 79 -2.83 -7.84 -20.10
N ARG A 80 -2.35 -8.47 -19.02
CA ARG A 80 -2.08 -9.91 -18.99
C ARG A 80 -3.36 -10.72 -19.11
N GLU A 81 -4.37 -10.38 -18.31
CA GLU A 81 -5.69 -11.03 -18.36
C GLU A 81 -6.31 -10.92 -19.76
N TYR A 82 -6.21 -9.76 -20.39
CA TYR A 82 -6.66 -9.57 -21.77
C TYR A 82 -5.91 -10.47 -22.76
N ALA A 83 -4.57 -10.53 -22.65
CA ALA A 83 -3.75 -11.38 -23.53
C ALA A 83 -4.00 -12.89 -23.31
N GLU A 84 -4.34 -13.29 -22.09
CA GLU A 84 -4.69 -14.67 -21.70
C GLU A 84 -6.14 -15.03 -22.02
N GLY A 85 -6.97 -14.06 -22.47
CA GLY A 85 -8.40 -14.27 -22.70
C GLY A 85 -9.24 -14.36 -21.41
N ASN A 86 -8.66 -13.97 -20.27
CA ASN A 86 -9.31 -13.94 -18.95
C ASN A 86 -10.18 -12.69 -18.79
N PHE A 87 -11.17 -12.52 -19.67
CA PHE A 87 -12.17 -11.46 -19.58
C PHE A 87 -13.55 -11.99 -19.96
N ILE A 88 -14.59 -11.29 -19.53
CA ILE A 88 -15.97 -11.53 -19.99
C ILE A 88 -16.45 -10.31 -20.76
N THR A 89 -17.19 -10.55 -21.82
CA THR A 89 -17.87 -9.51 -22.58
C THR A 89 -19.05 -8.95 -21.79
N HIS A 90 -19.55 -7.79 -22.22
CA HIS A 90 -20.74 -7.20 -21.64
C HIS A 90 -21.95 -8.15 -21.69
N GLU A 91 -22.14 -8.86 -22.81
CA GLU A 91 -23.25 -9.79 -23.01
C GLU A 91 -23.17 -10.99 -22.06
N GLU A 92 -21.98 -11.58 -21.90
CA GLU A 92 -21.74 -12.68 -20.96
C GLU A 92 -22.00 -12.26 -19.51
N MET A 93 -21.58 -11.05 -19.14
CA MET A 93 -21.84 -10.50 -17.81
C MET A 93 -23.34 -10.30 -17.56
N LEU A 94 -24.09 -9.75 -18.53
CA LEU A 94 -25.55 -9.61 -18.41
C LEU A 94 -26.26 -10.96 -18.24
N LEU A 95 -25.83 -11.98 -18.98
CA LEU A 95 -26.35 -13.34 -18.82
C LEU A 95 -26.06 -13.90 -17.43
N GLU A 96 -24.86 -13.65 -16.89
CA GLU A 96 -24.49 -14.10 -15.55
C GLU A 96 -25.30 -13.41 -14.45
N LEU A 97 -25.50 -12.09 -14.54
CA LEU A 97 -26.30 -11.33 -13.59
C LEU A 97 -27.76 -11.78 -13.58
N LYS A 98 -28.35 -12.04 -14.75
CA LYS A 98 -29.70 -12.63 -14.87
C LYS A 98 -29.76 -14.03 -14.24
N ARG A 99 -28.78 -14.90 -14.50
CA ARG A 99 -28.71 -16.24 -13.87
C ARG A 99 -28.64 -16.17 -12.35
N LYS A 100 -28.03 -15.12 -11.80
CA LYS A 100 -27.91 -14.89 -10.35
C LYS A 100 -29.10 -14.13 -9.75
N ASN A 101 -30.14 -13.81 -10.52
CA ASN A 101 -31.29 -12.97 -10.11
C ASN A 101 -30.86 -11.64 -9.45
N ILE A 102 -29.75 -11.05 -9.90
CA ILE A 102 -29.31 -9.72 -9.45
C ILE A 102 -30.02 -8.63 -10.26
N ILE A 103 -30.31 -8.90 -11.53
CA ILE A 103 -31.09 -8.07 -12.46
C ILE A 103 -32.18 -8.90 -13.16
#